data_AF-A0A317F7J1-F1
#
_entry.id   AF-A0A317F7J1-F1
#
_cell.length_a   1.000
_cell.length_b   1.000
_cell.length_c   1.000
_cell.angle_alpha   90.00
_cell.angle_beta   90.00
_cell.angle_gamma   90.00
#
_symmetry.space_group_name_H-M   'P 1'
#
loop_
_entity.id
_entity.type
_entity.pdbx_description
1 polymer ?
#
loop_
_entity_poly.entity_id
_entity_poly.type
_entity_poly.pdbx_seq_one_letter_code
_entity_poly.pdbx_strand_id
1 'polypeptide(L)' 'MSETLRPLILDLVAHVAERPRPYAEVLDAWRTSCPRLTVWEDAVDAGLVVLRDGMVSASEAGRRALAGR' A
#
# COMPACT_ATOMS: atom_id res chain seq x y z
N MET A 1 9.04 4.29 -12.56
CA MET A 1 8.65 5.29 -11.53
C MET A 1 8.45 4.50 -10.24
N SER A 2 9.17 4.66 -9.14
CA SER A 2 10.57 4.99 -8.88
C SER A 2 11.12 3.78 -8.11
N GLU A 3 12.15 3.07 -8.60
CA GLU A 3 12.74 1.91 -7.89
C GLU A 3 13.09 2.26 -6.43
N THR A 4 13.41 3.53 -6.17
CA THR A 4 13.67 4.09 -4.85
C THR A 4 12.49 4.00 -3.88
N LEU A 5 11.25 4.00 -4.37
CA LEU A 5 10.04 3.92 -3.54
C LEU A 5 9.52 2.49 -3.36
N ARG A 6 10.06 1.52 -4.11
CA ARG A 6 9.69 0.10 -4.01
C ARG A 6 9.65 -0.40 -2.55
N PRO A 7 10.63 -0.10 -1.68
CA PRO A 7 10.57 -0.54 -0.28
C PRO A 7 9.39 0.06 0.49
N LEU A 8 9.09 1.34 0.27
CA LEU A 8 7.97 2.03 0.94
C LEU A 8 6.61 1.53 0.43
N ILE A 9 6.50 1.22 -0.86
CA ILE A 9 5.31 0.59 -1.45
C ILE A 9 5.09 -0.79 -0.80
N LEU A 10 6.14 -1.60 -0.67
CA LEU A 10 6.03 -2.90 -0.01
C LEU A 10 5.72 -2.78 1.49
N ASP A 11 6.25 -1.77 2.18
CA ASP A 11 5.88 -1.49 3.58
C ASP A 11 4.40 -1.11 3.72
N LEU A 12 3.85 -0.32 2.79
CA LEU A 12 2.42 -0.02 2.76
C LEU A 12 1.58 -1.27 2.52
N VAL A 13 1.98 -2.12 1.57
CA VAL A 13 1.29 -3.37 1.28
C VAL A 13 1.35 -4.33 2.47
N ALA A 14 2.50 -4.44 3.15
CA ALA A 14 2.66 -5.24 4.36
C ALA A 14 1.72 -4.77 5.47
N HIS A 15 1.65 -3.45 5.69
CA HIS A 15 0.80 -2.84 6.70
C HIS A 15 -0.70 -3.17 6.55
N VAL A 16 -1.19 -3.24 5.31
CA VAL A 16 -2.59 -3.61 5.00
C VAL A 16 -2.78 -5.10 4.73
N ALA A 17 -1.70 -5.89 4.64
CA ALA A 17 -1.74 -7.34 4.56
C ALA A 17 -1.95 -7.98 5.94
N GLU A 18 -1.44 -7.36 7.02
CA GLU A 18 -1.67 -7.79 8.41
C GLU A 18 -3.16 -7.85 8.75
N ARG A 19 -3.89 -6.81 8.36
CA ARG A 19 -5.35 -6.72 8.49
C ARG A 19 -5.91 -5.67 7.54
N PRO A 20 -7.17 -5.82 7.07
CA PRO A 20 -7.88 -4.72 6.43
C PRO A 20 -8.00 -3.52 7.37
N ARG A 21 -7.86 -2.31 6.81
CA ARG A 21 -7.89 -1.04 7.56
C ARG A 21 -8.78 -0.02 6.84
N PRO A 22 -9.48 0.89 7.54
CA PRO A 22 -10.22 1.95 6.88
C PRO A 22 -9.31 2.82 6.00
N TYR A 23 -9.80 3.27 4.86
CA TYR A 23 -9.06 4.16 3.94
C TYR A 23 -8.51 5.40 4.65
N ALA A 24 -9.29 6.00 5.54
CA ALA A 24 -8.86 7.17 6.32
C ALA A 24 -7.69 6.85 7.26
N GLU A 25 -7.67 5.67 7.90
CA GLU A 25 -6.56 5.22 8.76
C GLU A 25 -5.28 5.03 7.94
N VAL A 26 -5.39 4.39 6.78
CA VAL A 26 -4.26 4.19 5.86
C VAL A 26 -3.75 5.54 5.36
N LEU A 27 -4.62 6.42 4.89
CA LEU A 27 -4.20 7.74 4.45
C LEU A 27 -3.53 8.54 5.56
N ASP A 28 -4.06 8.50 6.79
CA ASP A 28 -3.50 9.27 7.91
C ASP A 28 -2.12 8.76 8.32
N ALA A 29 -1.96 7.44 8.45
CA ALA A 29 -0.68 6.80 8.74
C ALA A 29 0.38 7.11 7.67
N TRP A 30 -0.04 7.31 6.42
CA TRP A 30 0.83 7.58 5.29
C TRP A 30 0.78 9.05 4.81
N ARG A 31 0.16 9.99 5.55
CA ARG A 31 0.06 11.41 5.10
C ARG A 31 1.35 12.22 5.29
N THR A 32 2.23 11.81 6.20
CA THR A 32 3.19 12.72 6.85
C THR A 32 4.63 12.73 6.33
N SER A 33 4.94 12.14 5.17
CA SER A 33 6.29 12.33 4.59
C SER A 33 6.22 12.43 3.08
N CYS A 34 6.87 13.43 2.51
CA CYS A 34 7.14 13.45 1.08
C CYS A 34 8.11 12.28 0.80
N PRO A 35 7.78 11.31 -0.06
CA PRO A 35 6.79 11.35 -1.14
C PRO A 35 5.67 10.29 -0.97
N ARG A 36 4.83 10.37 0.07
CA ARG A 36 3.88 9.29 0.37
C ARG A 36 2.60 9.27 -0.47
N LEU A 37 2.19 10.41 -1.06
CA LEU A 37 1.05 10.39 -1.98
C LEU A 37 1.35 9.47 -3.18
N THR A 38 2.58 9.54 -3.71
CA THR A 38 3.02 8.65 -4.78
C THR A 38 3.15 7.21 -4.33
N VAL A 39 3.47 6.92 -3.06
CA VAL A 39 3.50 5.53 -2.55
C VAL A 39 2.11 4.90 -2.55
N TRP A 40 1.08 5.65 -2.12
CA TRP A 40 -0.31 5.18 -2.19
C TRP A 40 -0.76 5.00 -3.64
N GLU A 41 -0.54 6.00 -4.48
CA GLU A 41 -0.90 5.98 -5.91
C GLU A 41 -0.20 4.82 -6.63
N ASP A 42 1.12 4.67 -6.47
CA ASP A 42 1.89 3.58 -7.09
C ASP A 42 1.41 2.21 -6.60
N ALA A 43 1.01 2.06 -5.33
CA ALA A 43 0.48 0.81 -4.81
C ALA A 43 -0.89 0.45 -5.40
N VAL A 44 -1.74 1.46 -5.62
CA VAL A 44 -3.05 1.31 -6.27
C VAL A 44 -2.87 1.02 -7.76
N ASP A 45 -2.05 1.79 -8.47
CA ASP A 45 -1.76 1.65 -9.89
C ASP A 45 -1.10 0.30 -10.22
N ALA A 46 -0.23 -0.19 -9.34
CA ALA A 46 0.36 -1.52 -9.44
C ALA A 46 -0.60 -2.65 -9.03
N GLY A 47 -1.83 -2.33 -8.59
CA GLY A 47 -2.84 -3.31 -8.18
C GLY A 47 -2.44 -4.12 -6.95
N LEU A 48 -1.56 -3.59 -6.08
CA LEU A 48 -1.06 -4.29 -4.90
C LEU A 48 -1.98 -4.18 -3.68
N VAL A 49 -2.88 -3.19 -3.70
CA VAL A 49 -3.92 -2.99 -2.69
C VAL A 49 -5.31 -2.97 -3.34
N VAL A 50 -6.33 -3.27 -2.55
CA VAL A 50 -7.73 -3.17 -2.95
C VAL A 50 -8.52 -2.38 -1.92
N LEU A 51 -9.41 -1.50 -2.39
CA LEU A 51 -10.37 -0.77 -1.57
C LEU A 51 -11.76 -1.40 -1.77
N ARG A 52 -12.33 -1.95 -0.70
CA ARG A 52 -13.67 -2.56 -0.71
C ARG A 52 -14.42 -2.13 0.53
N ASP A 53 -15.64 -1.62 0.36
CA ASP A 53 -16.52 -1.21 1.47
C ASP A 53 -15.83 -0.22 2.45
N GLY A 54 -14.99 0.67 1.91
CA GLY A 54 -14.21 1.64 2.70
C GLY A 54 -12.96 1.07 3.39
N MET A 55 -12.69 -0.23 3.21
CA MET A 55 -11.56 -0.95 3.79
C MET A 55 -10.49 -1.24 2.75
N VAL A 56 -9.26 -0.87 3.05
CA VAL A 56 -8.06 -1.18 2.28
C VAL A 56 -7.48 -2.49 2.77
N SER A 57 -7.12 -3.37 1.85
CA SER A 57 -6.37 -4.60 2.14
C SER A 57 -5.36 -4.91 1.03
N ALA A 58 -4.39 -5.77 1.31
CA ALA A 58 -3.49 -6.25 0.26
C ALA A 58 -4.26 -7.13 -0.76
N SER A 59 -3.97 -6.93 -2.04
CA SER A 59 -4.45 -7.80 -3.11
C SER A 59 -3.68 -9.13 -3.13
N GLU A 60 -4.11 -10.06 -3.97
CA GLU A 60 -3.33 -11.27 -4.27
C GLU A 60 -1.93 -10.93 -4.81
N ALA A 61 -1.84 -9.95 -5.72
CA ALA A 61 -0.58 -9.48 -6.28
C ALA A 61 0.30 -8.82 -5.21
N GLY A 62 -0.31 -8.02 -4.32
CA GLY A 62 0.36 -7.43 -3.16
C GLY A 62 0.97 -8.49 -2.24
N ARG A 63 0.20 -9.51 -1.87
CA ARG A 63 0.69 -10.63 -1.05
C ARG A 63 1.85 -11.38 -1.71
N ARG A 64 1.78 -11.63 -3.02
CA ARG A 64 2.89 -12.26 -3.76
C ARG A 64 4.13 -11.38 -3.80
N ALA A 65 3.98 -10.07 -3.97
CA ALA A 65 5.09 -9.13 -3.97
C ALA A 65 5.82 -9.09 -2.61
N LEU A 66 5.10 -9.29 -1.49
CA LEU A 66 5.71 -9.41 -0.16
C LEU A 66 6.48 -10.71 0.03
N ALA A 67 6.03 -11.82 -0.56
CA ALA A 67 6.69 -13.11 -0.43
C ALA A 67 8.07 -13.17 -1.10
N GLY A 68 8.33 -12.25 -2.05
CA GLY A 68 9.63 -12.10 -2.72
C GLY A 68 10.47 -10.92 -2.23
N ARG A 69 10.11 -10.31 -1.09
CA ARG A 69 10.81 -9.18 -0.48
C ARG A 69 12.06 -9.62 0.29
#